data_AF-A0A8X6R268-F1
#
_entry.id   AF-A0A8X6R268-F1
#
_cell.length_a   1.000
_cell.length_b   1.000
_cell.length_c   1.000
_cell.angle_alpha   90.00
_cell.angle_beta   90.00
_cell.angle_gamma   90.00
#
_symmetry.space_group_name_H-M   'P 1'
#
loop_
_entity.id
_entity.type
_entity.pdbx_description
1 polymer ?
#
loop_
_entity_poly.entity_id
_entity_poly.type
_entity_poly.pdbx_seq_one_letter_code
_entity_poly.pdbx_strand_id
1 'polypeptide(L)' 'MWYEILPTLAVLGTFLVLPSYTPYVVGLAIRGKPHRRTSMDPEDRKLTMRDERLSGDFYKMKGLENIPDPK' A
#
# COMPACT_ATOMS: atom_id res chain seq x y z
N MET A 1 -25.45 -32.68 12.13
CA MET A 1 -26.32 -31.47 12.30
C MET A 1 -25.87 -30.38 11.34
N TRP A 2 -26.72 -29.40 11.02
CA TRP A 2 -26.43 -28.38 9.98
C TRP A 2 -25.14 -27.57 10.24
N TYR A 3 -24.71 -27.46 11.51
CA TYR A 3 -23.52 -26.71 11.90
C TYR A 3 -22.19 -27.41 11.58
N GLU A 4 -22.20 -28.68 11.18
CA GLU A 4 -20.97 -29.44 10.86
C GLU A 4 -20.24 -28.92 9.62
N ILE A 5 -20.89 -28.07 8.81
CA ILE A 5 -20.26 -27.37 7.68
C ILE A 5 -19.45 -26.14 8.13
N LEU A 6 -19.69 -25.61 9.33
CA LEU A 6 -19.03 -24.39 9.79
C LEU A 6 -17.50 -24.52 9.88
N PRO A 7 -16.92 -25.63 10.37
CA PRO A 7 -15.47 -25.79 10.38
C PRO A 7 -14.85 -25.78 8.98
N THR A 8 -15.46 -26.47 8.00
CA THR A 8 -14.92 -26.50 6.63
C THR A 8 -15.06 -25.14 5.94
N LEU A 9 -16.18 -24.45 6.17
CA LEU A 9 -16.40 -23.08 5.69
C LEU A 9 -15.41 -22.11 6.33
N ALA A 10 -15.13 -22.24 7.63
CA ALA A 10 -14.13 -21.42 8.32
C ALA A 10 -12.73 -21.62 7.72
N VAL A 11 -12.31 -22.87 7.49
CA VAL A 11 -11.02 -23.16 6.84
C VAL A 11 -10.95 -22.52 5.47
N LEU A 12 -11.96 -22.72 4.61
CA LEU A 12 -12.00 -22.11 3.28
C LEU A 12 -11.98 -20.56 3.35
N GLY A 13 -12.78 -19.99 4.25
CA GLY A 13 -12.85 -18.55 4.47
C GLY A 13 -11.49 -17.97 4.90
N THR A 14 -10.77 -18.66 5.79
CA THR A 14 -9.43 -18.21 6.20
C THR A 14 -8.47 -18.15 5.03
N PHE A 15 -8.44 -19.17 4.16
CA PHE A 15 -7.55 -19.19 2.99
C PHE A 15 -7.94 -18.16 1.92
N LEU A 16 -9.20 -17.75 1.85
CA LEU A 16 -9.65 -16.64 0.99
C LEU A 16 -9.26 -15.27 1.54
N VAL A 17 -9.41 -15.06 2.85
CA VAL A 17 -9.12 -13.77 3.50
C VAL A 17 -7.61 -13.53 3.61
N LEU A 18 -6.82 -14.58 3.85
CA LEU A 18 -5.38 -14.49 4.04
C LEU A 18 -4.66 -13.73 2.91
N PRO A 19 -4.80 -14.08 1.61
CA PRO A 19 -4.12 -13.36 0.53
C PRO A 19 -4.63 -11.93 0.33
N SER A 20 -5.87 -11.62 0.73
CA SER A 20 -6.40 -10.24 0.68
C SER A 20 -5.79 -9.36 1.76
N TYR A 21 -5.56 -9.90 2.96
CA TYR A 21 -5.03 -9.14 4.09
C TYR A 21 -3.50 -9.12 4.14
N THR A 22 -2.83 -10.13 3.57
CA THR A 22 -1.37 -10.24 3.58
C THR A 22 -0.65 -9.00 3.00
N PRO A 23 -1.05 -8.43 1.84
CA PRO A 23 -0.38 -7.26 1.28
C PRO A 23 -0.45 -6.03 2.18
N TYR A 24 -1.55 -5.86 2.92
CA TYR A 24 -1.73 -4.77 3.87
C TYR A 24 -0.71 -4.87 5.02
N VAL A 25 -0.63 -6.04 5.65
CA VAL A 25 0.28 -6.29 6.77
C VAL A 25 1.74 -6.20 6.33
N VAL A 26 2.09 -6.83 5.21
CA VAL A 26 3.45 -6.81 4.66
C VAL A 26 3.85 -5.40 4.22
N GLY A 27 2.94 -4.64 3.61
CA GLY A 27 3.17 -3.24 3.25
C GLY A 27 3.48 -2.39 4.46
N LEU A 28 2.70 -2.54 5.55
CA LEU A 28 2.91 -1.83 6.79
C LEU A 28 4.26 -2.20 7.44
N ALA A 29 4.62 -3.49 7.45
CA ALA A 29 5.86 -3.97 8.06
C ALA A 29 7.12 -3.54 7.30
N ILE A 30 7.10 -3.57 5.96
CA ILE A 30 8.30 -3.29 5.15
C ILE A 30 8.43 -1.81 4.81
N ARG A 31 7.32 -1.14 4.47
CA ARG A 31 7.32 0.23 3.90
C ARG A 31 6.73 1.26 4.85
N GLY A 32 6.22 0.85 6.01
CA GLY A 32 5.50 1.72 6.94
C GLY A 32 4.19 2.26 6.36
N LYS A 33 3.69 1.68 5.26
CA LYS A 33 2.48 2.12 4.54
C LYS A 33 1.61 0.93 4.16
N PRO A 34 0.31 0.94 4.50
CA PRO A 34 -0.56 -0.20 4.26
C PRO A 34 -0.90 -0.43 2.78
N HIS A 35 -0.88 0.63 1.96
CA HIS A 35 -1.29 0.57 0.56
C HIS A 35 -0.16 1.02 -0.36
N ARG A 36 -0.07 0.36 -1.52
CA ARG A 36 0.85 0.77 -2.59
C ARG A 36 0.21 1.86 -3.44
N ARG A 37 1.00 2.84 -3.86
CA ARG A 37 0.56 3.84 -4.84
C ARG A 37 0.26 3.17 -6.18
N THR A 38 -0.75 3.67 -6.89
CA THR A 38 -1.02 3.24 -8.26
C THR A 38 0.12 3.67 -9.19
N SER A 39 0.42 2.81 -10.15
CA SER A 39 1.39 3.07 -11.23
C SER A 39 0.92 2.39 -12.51
N MET A 40 -0.40 2.31 -12.70
CA MET A 40 -0.99 1.74 -13.91
C MET A 40 -0.73 2.66 -15.10
N ASP A 41 -0.93 3.97 -14.92
CA ASP A 41 -0.75 4.94 -15.99
C ASP A 41 0.71 5.40 -16.13
N PRO A 42 1.15 5.74 -17.36
CA PRO A 42 2.49 6.27 -17.58
C PRO A 42 2.76 7.57 -16.81
N GLU A 43 1.76 8.43 -16.66
CA GLU A 43 1.89 9.67 -15.90
C GLU A 43 2.07 9.40 -14.41
N ASP A 44 1.34 8.45 -13.83
CA ASP A 44 1.52 8.03 -12.43
C ASP A 44 2.95 7.53 -12.16
N ARG A 45 3.52 6.79 -13.11
CA ARG A 45 4.92 6.32 -13.03
C ARG A 45 5.90 7.48 -13.06
N LYS A 46 5.71 8.44 -13.97
CA LYS A 46 6.55 9.64 -14.06
C LYS A 46 6.49 10.44 -12.76
N LEU A 47 5.29 10.63 -12.20
CA LEU A 47 5.10 11.35 -10.93
C LEU A 47 5.72 10.60 -9.74
N THR A 48 5.60 9.27 -9.70
CA THR A 48 6.23 8.45 -8.65
C THR A 48 7.75 8.55 -8.70
N MET A 49 8.34 8.46 -9.90
CA MET A 49 9.79 8.65 -10.08
C MET A 49 10.24 10.08 -9.77
N ARG A 50 9.43 11.10 -10.09
CA ARG A 50 9.69 12.49 -9.72
C ARG A 50 9.77 12.62 -8.21
N ASP A 51 8.79 12.06 -7.49
CA ASP A 51 8.73 12.14 -6.04
C ASP A 51 9.94 11.43 -5.42
N GLU A 52 10.32 10.23 -5.90
CA GLU A 52 11.54 9.52 -5.47
C GLU A 52 12.81 10.35 -5.68
N ARG A 53 12.96 11.04 -6.82
CA ARG A 53 14.12 11.91 -7.09
C ARG A 53 14.18 13.13 -6.17
N LEU A 54 13.04 13.67 -5.75
CA LEU A 54 12.96 14.86 -4.91
C LEU A 54 13.19 14.56 -3.42
N SER A 55 12.72 13.41 -2.93
CA SER A 55 12.72 13.08 -1.50
C SER A 55 13.60 11.88 -1.13
N GLY A 56 14.09 11.11 -2.11
CA GLY A 56 14.77 9.83 -1.93
C GLY A 56 13.82 8.65 -1.66
N ASP A 57 12.55 8.91 -1.39
CA ASP A 57 11.51 7.91 -1.15
C ASP A 57 10.16 8.48 -1.60
N PHE A 58 9.53 7.83 -2.58
CA PHE A 58 8.26 8.25 -3.16
C PHE A 58 7.08 8.27 -2.18
N TYR A 59 7.21 7.72 -0.95
CA TYR A 59 6.22 7.88 0.12
C TYR A 59 6.46 9.09 1.03
N LYS A 60 7.62 9.76 0.91
CA LYS A 60 7.95 10.94 1.70
C LYS A 60 7.49 12.20 0.98
N MET A 61 6.35 12.74 1.43
CA MET A 61 5.78 13.97 0.88
C MET A 61 6.67 15.18 1.19
N LYS A 62 6.85 16.05 0.20
CA LYS A 62 7.45 17.38 0.34
C LYS A 62 6.35 18.41 0.16
N GLY A 63 5.99 19.14 1.21
CA GLY A 63 5.02 20.21 1.16
C GLY A 63 5.65 21.56 0.87
N LEU A 64 4.86 22.62 1.09
CA LEU A 64 5.25 24.02 0.87
C LEU A 64 6.43 24.45 1.75
N GLU A 65 6.69 23.74 2.85
CA GLU A 65 7.83 23.99 3.74
C GLU A 65 9.21 23.76 3.08
N ASN A 66 9.26 23.11 1.92
CA ASN A 66 10.52 22.95 1.15
C ASN A 66 10.72 24.04 0.10
N ILE A 67 9.76 24.95 -0.08
CA ILE A 67 9.86 26.04 -1.05
C ILE A 67 10.58 27.20 -0.37
N PRO A 68 11.66 27.75 -0.95
CA PRO A 68 12.33 28.92 -0.38
C PRO A 68 11.40 30.13 -0.41
N ASP A 69 11.42 30.93 0.65
CA ASP A 69 10.68 32.19 0.69
C ASP A 69 11.18 33.14 -0.41
N PRO A 70 10.28 33.93 -1.02
CA PRO A 70 10.67 34.95 -1.97
C PRO A 70 11.63 35.93 -1.29
N LYS A 71 12.73 36.25 -1.97
CA LYS A 71 13.68 37.30 -1.56
C LYS A 71 13.08 38.69 -1.71
#